data_AF-A0A840VGK8-F1
#
_entry.id   AF-A0A840VGK8-F1
#
_cell.length_a   1.000
_cell.length_b   1.000
_cell.length_c   1.000
_cell.angle_alpha   90.00
_cell.angle_beta   90.00
_cell.angle_gamma   90.00
#
_symmetry.space_group_name_H-M   'P 1'
#
loop_
_entity.id
_entity.type
_entity.pdbx_description
1 polymer ?
#
loop_
_entity_poly.entity_id
_entity_poly.type
_entity_poly.pdbx_seq_one_letter_code
_entity_poly.pdbx_strand_id
1 'polypeptide(L)'
;MIVPGEVLASPQDWENIGEEHHDELDVVRAEIFWRSKGRENYRHRVDRSLPPLIAPAPRPSIPGTQVAPALAAQIIADKYEDHLPHHRQTKRFKRRHGIDLGRQTLNGWTHATLGHLAPLGPAMRAEVLLADELQIDETPMDDLDPGHGATREGRLWVYRDIGGGTCYFDWHLGRGAGCLLAFLGHDP
;
A
#
# COMPACT_ATOMS: atom_id res chain seq x y z
N MET A 1 -7.89 18.85 -32.48
CA MET A 1 -8.27 20.26 -32.61
C MET A 1 -9.54 20.35 -33.41
N ILE A 2 -10.58 20.91 -32.81
CA ILE A 2 -11.83 21.18 -33.49
C ILE A 2 -11.67 22.56 -34.14
N VAL A 3 -11.73 22.62 -35.46
CA VAL A 3 -11.59 23.86 -36.24
C VAL A 3 -12.95 24.16 -36.89
N PRO A 4 -13.49 25.38 -36.78
CA PRO A 4 -14.72 25.75 -37.46
C PRO A 4 -14.64 25.52 -38.97
N GLY A 5 -15.73 25.08 -39.58
CA GLY A 5 -15.77 24.74 -41.01
C GLY A 5 -15.48 25.94 -41.91
N GLU A 6 -15.86 27.14 -41.46
CA GLU A 6 -15.63 28.43 -42.13
C GLU A 6 -14.14 28.77 -42.22
N VAL A 7 -13.39 28.44 -41.17
CA VAL A 7 -11.94 28.62 -41.11
C VAL A 7 -11.25 27.65 -42.08
N LEU A 8 -11.73 26.40 -42.16
CA LEU A 8 -11.22 25.42 -43.12
C LEU A 8 -11.55 25.78 -44.58
N ALA A 9 -12.71 26.42 -44.82
CA ALA A 9 -13.16 26.79 -46.16
C ALA A 9 -12.40 27.99 -46.75
N SER A 10 -11.85 28.88 -45.93
CA SER A 10 -11.07 30.04 -46.41
C SER A 10 -9.95 30.40 -45.43
N PRO A 11 -8.91 29.55 -45.27
CA PRO A 11 -7.91 29.68 -44.22
C PRO A 11 -7.13 31.00 -44.24
N GLN A 12 -6.95 31.58 -45.43
CA GLN A 12 -6.27 32.86 -45.63
C GLN A 12 -7.01 34.06 -45.03
N ASP A 13 -8.32 33.94 -44.76
CA ASP A 13 -9.15 35.02 -44.25
C ASP A 13 -9.19 35.06 -42.70
N TRP A 14 -8.58 34.07 -42.02
CA TRP A 14 -8.67 33.91 -40.57
C TRP A 14 -7.28 33.80 -39.91
N GLU A 15 -7.13 34.46 -38.77
CA GLU A 15 -5.94 34.38 -37.91
C GLU A 15 -6.30 33.68 -36.59
N ASN A 16 -5.43 32.79 -36.11
CA ASN A 16 -5.60 32.15 -34.81
C ASN A 16 -5.19 33.14 -33.71
N ILE A 17 -6.14 33.48 -32.82
CA ILE A 17 -5.94 34.46 -31.73
C ILE A 17 -5.76 33.81 -30.35
N GLY A 18 -5.81 32.49 -30.27
CA GLY A 18 -5.81 31.76 -29.02
C GLY A 18 -6.38 30.36 -29.16
N GLU A 19 -6.11 29.56 -28.13
CA GLU A 19 -6.55 28.19 -28.03
C GLU A 19 -7.31 28.02 -26.71
N GLU A 20 -8.52 27.48 -26.78
CA GLU A 20 -9.28 27.05 -25.61
C GLU A 20 -9.30 25.53 -25.57
N HIS A 21 -9.00 24.98 -24.39
CA HIS A 21 -9.05 23.55 -24.14
C HIS A 21 -10.22 23.22 -23.23
N HIS A 22 -10.89 22.10 -23.50
CA HIS A 22 -11.84 21.47 -22.59
C HIS A 22 -11.28 20.12 -22.18
N ASP A 23 -10.91 20.00 -20.91
CA ASP A 23 -10.32 18.78 -20.37
C ASP A 23 -11.40 17.88 -19.78
N GLU A 24 -11.49 16.66 -20.30
CA GLU A 24 -12.26 15.57 -19.67
C GLU A 24 -11.31 14.56 -19.06
N LEU A 25 -11.52 14.26 -17.77
CA LEU A 25 -10.83 13.16 -17.11
C LEU A 25 -11.56 11.85 -17.40
N ASP A 26 -10.93 10.99 -18.19
CA ASP A 26 -11.44 9.65 -18.52
C ASP A 26 -10.62 8.55 -17.81
N VAL A 27 -11.11 7.32 -17.83
CA VAL A 27 -10.50 6.17 -17.16
C VAL A 27 -10.24 5.01 -18.13
N VAL A 28 -8.99 4.56 -18.17
CA VAL A 28 -8.63 3.27 -18.79
C VAL A 28 -8.82 2.15 -17.78
N ARG A 29 -9.41 1.03 -18.21
CA ARG A 29 -9.68 -0.13 -17.33
C ARG A 29 -8.40 -0.64 -16.67
N ALA A 30 -8.39 -0.74 -15.35
CA ALA A 30 -7.32 -1.40 -14.60
C ALA A 30 -7.36 -2.94 -14.78
N GLU A 31 -6.22 -3.54 -15.11
CA GLU A 31 -6.06 -4.99 -15.26
C GLU A 31 -5.28 -5.61 -14.11
N ILE A 32 -5.71 -6.78 -13.64
CA ILE A 32 -5.02 -7.58 -12.64
C ILE A 32 -4.81 -8.97 -13.24
N PHE A 33 -3.57 -9.45 -13.23
CA PHE A 33 -3.19 -10.69 -13.91
C PHE A 33 -2.15 -11.48 -13.12
N TRP A 34 -2.09 -12.78 -13.39
CA TRP A 34 -1.08 -13.66 -12.83
C TRP A 34 0.19 -13.62 -13.68
N ARG A 35 1.33 -13.39 -13.03
CA ARG A 35 2.65 -13.55 -13.65
C ARG A 35 3.22 -14.93 -13.30
N SER A 36 3.25 -15.83 -14.27
CA SER A 36 3.71 -17.20 -14.09
C SER A 36 5.06 -17.42 -14.77
N LYS A 37 6.02 -18.01 -14.04
CA LYS A 37 7.30 -18.46 -14.58
C LYS A 37 7.44 -19.95 -14.33
N GLY A 38 7.41 -20.75 -15.40
CA GLY A 38 7.64 -22.19 -15.34
C GLY A 38 9.11 -22.52 -15.12
N ARG A 39 9.37 -23.69 -14.55
CA ARG A 39 10.71 -24.29 -14.45
C ARG A 39 10.60 -25.74 -14.89
N GLU A 40 11.45 -26.14 -15.81
CA GLU A 40 11.45 -27.50 -16.34
C GLU A 40 12.18 -28.45 -15.40
N ASN A 41 11.63 -29.65 -15.25
CA ASN A 41 12.24 -30.75 -14.52
C ASN A 41 12.89 -31.70 -15.51
N TYR A 42 14.19 -31.94 -15.36
CA TYR A 42 14.95 -32.85 -16.19
C TYR A 42 15.30 -34.11 -15.41
N ARG A 43 15.03 -35.27 -16.00
CA ARG A 43 15.54 -36.56 -15.51
C ARG A 43 16.66 -37.02 -16.42
N HIS A 44 17.70 -37.60 -15.85
CA HIS A 44 18.77 -38.18 -16.65
C HIS A 44 18.22 -39.40 -17.43
N ARG A 45 18.55 -39.50 -18.73
CA ARG A 45 17.88 -40.45 -19.65
C ARG A 45 18.39 -41.89 -19.46
N VAL A 46 19.69 -42.04 -19.21
CA VAL A 46 20.41 -43.33 -19.18
C VAL A 46 20.55 -43.84 -17.75
N ASP A 47 21.31 -43.13 -16.93
CA ASP A 47 21.39 -43.40 -15.49
C ASP A 47 20.14 -42.86 -14.77
N ARG A 48 19.30 -43.76 -14.27
CA ARG A 48 18.05 -43.43 -13.55
C ARG A 48 18.24 -43.30 -12.03
N SER A 49 19.44 -43.53 -11.52
CA SER A 49 19.76 -43.37 -10.10
C SER A 49 20.05 -41.91 -9.72
N LEU A 50 20.42 -41.07 -10.71
CA LEU A 50 20.67 -39.64 -10.49
C LEU A 50 19.38 -38.88 -10.16
N PRO A 51 19.44 -37.91 -9.22
CA PRO A 51 18.28 -37.09 -8.88
C PRO A 51 17.86 -36.19 -10.06
N PRO A 52 16.56 -35.86 -10.19
CA PRO A 52 16.10 -34.88 -11.17
C PRO A 52 16.75 -33.50 -10.97
N LEU A 53 17.04 -32.82 -12.08
CA LEU A 53 17.59 -31.47 -12.10
C LEU A 53 16.48 -30.44 -12.39
N ILE A 54 16.46 -29.36 -11.61
CA ILE A 54 15.56 -28.21 -11.78
C ILE A 54 16.29 -26.93 -11.40
N ALA A 55 15.98 -25.83 -12.09
CA ALA A 55 16.50 -24.51 -11.73
C ALA A 55 15.97 -24.05 -10.34
N PRO A 56 16.75 -23.26 -9.58
CA PRO A 56 16.28 -22.66 -8.33
C PRO A 56 14.98 -21.86 -8.51
N ALA A 57 14.16 -21.80 -7.47
CA ALA A 57 12.95 -21.01 -7.51
C ALA A 57 13.28 -19.51 -7.64
N PRO A 58 12.54 -18.73 -8.46
CA PRO A 58 12.67 -17.29 -8.45
C PRO A 58 12.42 -16.76 -7.04
N ARG A 59 13.19 -15.75 -6.63
CA ARG A 59 12.94 -15.08 -5.36
C ARG A 59 11.62 -14.31 -5.45
N PRO A 60 10.66 -14.54 -4.55
CA PRO A 60 9.42 -13.76 -4.52
C PRO A 60 9.74 -12.31 -4.12
N SER A 61 9.00 -11.34 -4.67
CA SER A 61 9.14 -9.94 -4.27
C SER A 61 8.72 -9.72 -2.82
N ILE A 62 7.65 -10.40 -2.38
CA ILE A 62 7.18 -10.42 -0.99
C ILE A 62 7.20 -11.89 -0.53
N PRO A 63 8.27 -12.32 0.17
CA PRO A 63 8.39 -13.64 0.79
C PRO A 63 7.11 -14.16 1.46
N GLY A 64 6.83 -15.45 1.25
CA GLY A 64 5.66 -16.13 1.83
C GLY A 64 4.32 -15.84 1.15
N THR A 65 4.32 -15.10 0.03
CA THR A 65 3.09 -14.69 -0.65
C THR A 65 3.16 -14.92 -2.17
N GLN A 66 2.02 -14.79 -2.83
CA GLN A 66 1.91 -14.77 -4.29
C GLN A 66 1.66 -13.34 -4.84
N VAL A 67 1.69 -12.32 -3.98
CA VAL A 67 1.35 -10.96 -4.36
C VAL A 67 2.57 -10.24 -4.94
N ALA A 68 2.34 -9.48 -6.01
CA ALA A 68 3.35 -8.58 -6.59
C ALA A 68 3.33 -7.22 -5.88
N PRO A 69 4.43 -6.45 -5.86
CA PRO A 69 4.51 -5.19 -5.12
C PRO A 69 3.40 -4.19 -5.45
N ALA A 70 3.06 -4.01 -6.73
CA ALA A 70 2.00 -3.08 -7.15
C ALA A 70 0.61 -3.46 -6.59
N LEU A 71 0.26 -4.75 -6.64
CA LEU A 71 -1.01 -5.22 -6.08
C LEU A 71 -0.99 -5.16 -4.54
N ALA A 72 0.16 -5.42 -3.91
CA ALA A 72 0.31 -5.29 -2.46
C ALA A 72 0.11 -3.83 -2.00
N ALA A 73 0.72 -2.87 -2.70
CA ALA A 73 0.53 -1.45 -2.47
C ALA A 73 -0.95 -1.06 -2.62
N GLN A 74 -1.60 -1.51 -3.70
CA GLN A 74 -3.03 -1.27 -3.92
C GLN A 74 -3.89 -1.82 -2.77
N ILE A 75 -3.65 -3.06 -2.34
CA ILE A 75 -4.41 -3.69 -1.23
C ILE A 75 -4.29 -2.89 0.07
N ILE A 76 -3.08 -2.41 0.37
CA ILE A 76 -2.79 -1.59 1.56
C ILE A 76 -3.47 -0.22 1.46
N ALA A 77 -3.27 0.50 0.35
CA ALA A 77 -3.88 1.80 0.12
C ALA A 77 -5.40 1.71 0.17
N ASP A 78 -5.99 0.76 -0.56
CA ASP A 78 -7.43 0.50 -0.52
C ASP A 78 -7.92 0.30 0.93
N LYS A 79 -7.17 -0.42 1.77
CA LYS A 79 -7.61 -0.74 3.12
C LYS A 79 -7.52 0.46 4.06
N TYR A 80 -6.36 1.12 4.10
CA TYR A 80 -6.04 2.08 5.15
C TYR A 80 -6.30 3.52 4.71
N GLU A 81 -6.07 3.85 3.43
CA GLU A 81 -6.36 5.17 2.88
C GLU A 81 -7.82 5.25 2.43
N ASP A 82 -8.27 4.34 1.55
CA ASP A 82 -9.60 4.41 0.94
C ASP A 82 -10.71 3.72 1.75
N HIS A 83 -10.38 3.23 2.95
CA HIS A 83 -11.33 2.64 3.89
C HIS A 83 -12.14 1.48 3.28
N LEU A 84 -11.51 0.69 2.41
CA LEU A 84 -12.06 -0.48 1.75
C LEU A 84 -11.59 -1.76 2.47
N PRO A 85 -12.33 -2.27 3.47
CA PRO A 85 -11.92 -3.45 4.22
C PRO A 85 -11.78 -4.68 3.31
N HIS A 86 -10.92 -5.63 3.70
CA HIS A 86 -10.58 -6.80 2.88
C HIS A 86 -11.79 -7.54 2.33
N HIS A 87 -12.87 -7.69 3.09
CA HIS A 87 -14.07 -8.38 2.61
C HIS A 87 -14.76 -7.68 1.43
N ARG A 88 -14.64 -6.34 1.32
CA ARG A 88 -15.12 -5.56 0.18
C ARG A 88 -14.12 -5.64 -0.97
N GLN A 89 -12.81 -5.64 -0.68
CA GLN A 89 -11.78 -5.85 -1.70
C GLN A 89 -11.93 -7.22 -2.38
N THR A 90 -12.09 -8.31 -1.62
CA THR A 90 -12.28 -9.65 -2.23
C THR A 90 -13.52 -9.69 -3.14
N LYS A 91 -14.65 -9.13 -2.68
CA LYS A 91 -15.87 -9.00 -3.50
C LYS A 91 -15.63 -8.16 -4.75
N ARG A 92 -14.85 -7.08 -4.66
CA ARG A 92 -14.47 -6.23 -5.81
C ARG A 92 -13.60 -7.00 -6.79
N PHE A 93 -12.57 -7.71 -6.33
CA PHE A 93 -11.69 -8.52 -7.18
C PHE A 93 -12.47 -9.60 -7.93
N LYS A 94 -13.37 -10.31 -7.25
CA LYS A 94 -14.24 -11.31 -7.88
C LYS A 94 -15.16 -10.69 -8.92
N ARG A 95 -15.85 -9.59 -8.58
CA ARG A 95 -16.84 -8.96 -9.48
C ARG A 95 -16.20 -8.28 -10.70
N ARG A 96 -15.07 -7.58 -10.53
CA ARG A 96 -14.47 -6.76 -11.60
C ARG A 96 -13.41 -7.50 -12.41
N HIS A 97 -12.75 -8.48 -11.82
CA HIS A 97 -11.60 -9.17 -12.42
C HIS A 97 -11.76 -10.70 -12.46
N GLY A 98 -12.84 -11.27 -11.93
CA GLY A 98 -13.04 -12.73 -11.89
C GLY A 98 -12.06 -13.46 -10.95
N ILE A 99 -11.35 -12.73 -10.07
CA ILE A 99 -10.32 -13.28 -9.19
C ILE A 99 -10.96 -13.66 -7.85
N ASP A 100 -10.96 -14.95 -7.52
CA ASP A 100 -11.47 -15.46 -6.24
C ASP A 100 -10.34 -15.54 -5.19
N LEU A 101 -10.25 -14.53 -4.33
CA LEU A 101 -9.29 -14.46 -3.23
C LEU A 101 -10.02 -14.46 -1.89
N GLY A 102 -9.54 -15.28 -0.95
CA GLY A 102 -10.04 -15.31 0.41
C GLY A 102 -9.61 -14.08 1.23
N ARG A 103 -10.42 -13.70 2.23
CA ARG A 103 -10.07 -12.62 3.17
C ARG A 103 -8.78 -12.89 3.92
N GLN A 104 -8.57 -14.15 4.30
CA GLN A 104 -7.36 -14.59 4.98
C GLN A 104 -6.13 -14.43 4.09
N THR A 105 -6.26 -14.65 2.77
CA THR A 105 -5.19 -14.42 1.79
C THR A 105 -4.79 -12.95 1.76
N LEU A 106 -5.75 -12.02 1.61
CA LEU A 106 -5.45 -10.58 1.66
C LEU A 106 -4.85 -10.16 2.99
N ASN A 107 -5.32 -10.72 4.11
CA ASN A 107 -4.76 -10.44 5.42
C ASN A 107 -3.30 -10.91 5.52
N GLY A 108 -3.00 -12.14 5.11
CA GLY A 108 -1.65 -12.67 5.09
C GLY A 108 -0.71 -11.87 4.19
N TRP A 109 -1.19 -11.47 3.00
CA TRP A 109 -0.43 -10.61 2.09
C TRP A 109 -0.16 -9.23 2.68
N THR A 110 -1.15 -8.63 3.34
CA THR A 110 -1.00 -7.34 4.03
C THR A 110 0.05 -7.44 5.11
N HIS A 111 -0.03 -8.45 5.98
CA HIS A 111 0.92 -8.61 7.08
C HIS A 111 2.35 -8.86 6.58
N ALA A 112 2.52 -9.73 5.58
CA ALA A 112 3.83 -9.98 4.97
C ALA A 112 4.41 -8.69 4.36
N THR A 113 3.58 -7.90 3.69
CA THR A 113 4.01 -6.61 3.10
C THR A 113 4.40 -5.60 4.17
N LEU A 114 3.61 -5.47 5.24
CA LEU A 114 3.96 -4.62 6.38
C LEU A 114 5.26 -5.08 7.05
N GLY A 115 5.54 -6.39 7.10
CA GLY A 115 6.82 -6.92 7.54
C GLY A 115 8.01 -6.45 6.69
N HIS A 116 7.84 -6.32 5.37
CA HIS A 116 8.87 -5.71 4.50
C HIS A 116 9.04 -4.22 4.72
N LEU A 117 7.97 -3.52 5.12
CA LEU A 117 7.97 -2.09 5.39
C LEU A 117 8.39 -1.76 6.84
N ALA A 118 8.59 -2.76 7.70
CA ALA A 118 8.93 -2.57 9.11
C ALA A 118 10.12 -1.62 9.35
N PRO A 119 11.19 -1.59 8.53
CA PRO A 119 12.29 -0.64 8.71
C PRO A 119 11.92 0.83 8.58
N LEU A 120 10.78 1.16 7.95
CA LEU A 120 10.34 2.54 7.78
C LEU A 120 9.96 3.19 9.12
N GLY A 121 9.34 2.43 10.03
CA GLY A 121 8.92 2.95 11.33
C GLY A 121 10.08 3.56 12.13
N PRO A 122 11.17 2.79 12.40
CA PRO A 122 12.35 3.33 13.06
C PRO A 122 13.02 4.49 12.32
N ALA A 123 13.05 4.46 10.98
CA ALA A 123 13.61 5.55 10.18
C ALA A 123 12.81 6.84 10.33
N MET A 124 11.48 6.77 10.21
CA MET A 124 10.57 7.90 10.41
C MET A 124 10.64 8.43 11.84
N ARG A 125 10.72 7.54 12.85
CA ARG A 125 10.92 7.96 14.25
C ARG A 125 12.23 8.73 14.42
N ALA A 126 13.33 8.21 13.86
CA ALA A 126 14.63 8.88 13.95
C ALA A 126 14.61 10.26 13.27
N GLU A 127 13.93 10.37 12.14
CA GLU A 127 13.77 11.62 11.40
C GLU A 127 12.93 12.65 12.16
N VAL A 128 11.77 12.26 12.71
CA VAL A 128 10.92 13.15 13.52
C VAL A 128 11.66 13.67 14.75
N LEU A 129 12.53 12.87 15.36
CA LEU A 129 13.34 13.30 16.52
C LEU A 129 14.44 14.33 16.20
N LEU A 130 14.70 14.62 14.92
CA LEU A 130 15.62 15.69 14.51
C LEU A 130 14.94 17.07 14.48
N ALA A 131 13.61 17.13 14.59
CA ALA A 131 12.87 18.37 14.55
C ALA A 131 13.11 19.23 15.80
N ASP A 132 13.28 20.54 15.61
CA ASP A 132 13.41 21.50 16.72
C ASP A 132 12.10 21.64 17.51
N GLU A 133 10.97 21.48 16.82
CA GLU A 133 9.62 21.59 17.39
C GLU A 133 8.72 20.45 16.88
N LEU A 134 7.93 19.87 17.78
CA LEU A 134 7.01 18.78 17.48
C LEU A 134 5.57 19.15 17.85
N GLN A 135 4.64 18.84 16.95
CA GLN A 135 3.22 18.75 17.27
C GLN A 135 2.90 17.33 17.69
N ILE A 136 2.25 17.20 18.84
CA ILE A 136 1.90 15.90 19.41
C ILE A 136 0.43 15.93 19.79
N ASP A 137 -0.32 14.94 19.31
CA ASP A 137 -1.73 14.75 19.63
C ASP A 137 -2.02 13.28 19.84
N GLU A 138 -2.93 12.96 20.77
CA GLU A 138 -3.39 11.60 21.03
C GLU A 138 -4.87 11.43 20.70
N THR A 139 -5.18 10.48 19.82
CA THR A 139 -6.56 10.12 19.47
C THR A 139 -6.98 8.83 20.17
N PRO A 140 -8.01 8.85 21.04
CA PRO A 140 -8.54 7.64 21.66
C PRO A 140 -9.25 6.76 20.63
N MET A 141 -9.02 5.45 20.70
CA MET A 141 -9.63 4.45 19.82
C MET A 141 -9.96 3.18 20.60
N ASP A 142 -11.02 2.50 20.17
CA ASP A 142 -11.39 1.19 20.68
C ASP A 142 -10.38 0.11 20.25
N ASP A 143 -9.69 -0.47 21.22
CA ASP A 143 -8.83 -1.64 21.05
C ASP A 143 -9.61 -2.92 21.36
N LEU A 144 -9.42 -3.94 20.54
CA LEU A 144 -10.01 -5.24 20.82
C LEU A 144 -9.33 -5.85 22.05
N ASP A 145 -10.14 -6.26 23.03
CA ASP A 145 -9.68 -6.94 24.25
C ASP A 145 -10.31 -8.34 24.36
N PRO A 146 -9.80 -9.34 23.61
CA PRO A 146 -10.39 -10.67 23.55
C PRO A 146 -10.48 -11.33 24.93
N GLY A 147 -11.65 -11.89 25.24
CA GLY A 147 -11.92 -12.55 26.52
C GLY A 147 -12.63 -11.66 27.56
N HIS A 148 -12.65 -10.34 27.35
CA HIS A 148 -13.28 -9.39 28.29
C HIS A 148 -14.68 -8.94 27.87
N GLY A 149 -15.14 -9.28 26.66
CA GLY A 149 -16.50 -9.00 26.18
C GLY A 149 -16.77 -7.54 25.81
N ALA A 150 -15.76 -6.67 25.92
CA ALA A 150 -15.79 -5.27 25.52
C ALA A 150 -14.47 -4.89 24.85
N THR A 151 -14.45 -3.72 24.21
CA THR A 151 -13.21 -3.06 23.82
C THR A 151 -12.61 -2.35 25.03
N ARG A 152 -11.30 -2.15 25.00
CA ARG A 152 -10.62 -1.24 25.92
C ARG A 152 -10.22 0.03 25.16
N GLU A 153 -10.07 1.14 25.86
CA GLU A 153 -9.58 2.37 25.24
C GLU A 153 -8.05 2.29 25.05
N GLY A 154 -7.60 2.40 23.80
CA GLY A 154 -6.22 2.67 23.44
C GLY A 154 -6.08 4.06 22.83
N ARG A 155 -4.85 4.49 22.56
CA ARG A 155 -4.54 5.83 22.04
C ARG A 155 -3.48 5.74 20.96
N LEU A 156 -3.79 6.31 19.79
CA LEU A 156 -2.82 6.54 18.74
C LEU A 156 -2.23 7.92 18.92
N TRP A 157 -0.94 7.95 19.22
CA TRP A 157 -0.13 9.14 19.34
C TRP A 157 0.42 9.50 17.96
N VAL A 158 0.30 10.76 17.59
CA VAL A 158 0.83 11.31 16.35
C VAL A 158 1.88 12.34 16.69
N TYR A 159 3.08 12.19 16.14
CA TYR A 159 4.20 13.11 16.28
C TYR A 159 4.50 13.69 14.92
N ARG A 160 4.44 15.01 14.79
CA ARG A 160 4.62 15.70 13.52
C ARG A 160 5.69 16.77 13.63
N ASP A 161 6.69 16.65 12.78
CA ASP A 161 7.62 17.73 12.47
C ASP A 161 6.90 18.77 11.60
N ILE A 162 6.78 20.00 12.10
CA ILE A 162 6.12 21.09 11.39
C ILE A 162 6.95 21.55 10.19
N GLY A 163 8.28 21.56 10.33
CA GLY A 163 9.22 22.08 9.33
C GLY A 163 9.51 21.08 8.21
N GLY A 164 9.82 19.83 8.57
CA GLY A 164 10.13 18.76 7.63
C GLY A 164 8.90 17.97 7.13
N GLY A 165 7.76 18.07 7.82
CA GLY A 165 6.50 17.43 7.43
C GLY A 165 6.41 15.94 7.77
N THR A 166 7.46 15.33 8.31
CA THR A 166 7.50 13.91 8.69
C THR A 166 6.55 13.66 9.86
N CYS A 167 5.78 12.59 9.76
CA CYS A 167 4.82 12.15 10.78
C CYS A 167 5.18 10.76 11.27
N TYR A 168 5.13 10.53 12.58
CA TYR A 168 5.30 9.22 13.20
C TYR A 168 4.07 8.88 14.04
N PHE A 169 3.68 7.61 14.03
CA PHE A 169 2.51 7.11 14.73
C PHE A 169 2.94 6.05 15.74
N ASP A 170 2.43 6.14 16.96
CA ASP A 170 2.75 5.22 18.05
C ASP A 170 1.48 4.81 18.81
N TRP A 171 1.37 3.53 19.17
CA TRP A 171 0.16 2.99 19.80
C TRP A 171 0.40 2.67 21.26
N HIS A 172 -0.43 3.23 22.13
CA HIS A 172 -0.34 3.06 23.58
C HIS A 172 -1.70 2.75 24.20
N LEU A 173 -1.70 2.02 25.32
CA LEU A 173 -2.92 1.71 26.09
C LEU A 173 -3.22 2.72 27.19
N GLY A 174 -2.60 3.90 27.11
CA GLY A 174 -2.71 4.91 28.14
C GLY A 174 -2.21 6.26 27.67
N ARG A 175 -2.31 7.24 28.58
CA ARG A 175 -1.91 8.64 28.36
C ARG A 175 -0.82 9.15 29.32
N GLY A 176 -0.16 8.23 30.01
CA GLY A 176 0.85 8.58 30.99
C GLY A 176 2.07 9.23 30.34
N ALA A 177 2.78 10.08 31.08
CA ALA A 177 4.00 10.73 30.61
C ALA A 177 5.04 9.74 30.07
N GLY A 178 5.06 8.50 30.59
CA GLY A 178 5.93 7.43 30.10
C GLY A 178 5.77 7.10 28.61
N CYS A 179 4.57 7.24 28.04
CA CYS A 179 4.35 7.04 26.60
C CYS A 179 5.15 8.05 25.77
N LEU A 180 5.12 9.33 26.18
CA LEU A 180 5.84 10.41 25.53
C LEU A 180 7.36 10.33 25.79
N LEU A 181 7.76 10.04 27.04
CA LEU A 181 9.17 9.96 27.42
C LEU A 181 9.89 8.82 26.68
N ALA A 182 9.25 7.65 26.56
CA ALA A 182 9.77 6.54 25.77
C ALA A 182 9.97 6.90 24.28
N PHE A 183 9.03 7.67 23.70
CA PHE A 183 9.20 8.20 22.35
C PHE A 183 10.40 9.14 22.23
N LEU A 184 10.61 10.03 23.20
CA LEU A 184 11.75 10.96 23.22
C LEU A 184 13.09 10.30 23.57
N GLY A 185 13.09 9.01 23.94
CA GLY A 185 14.30 8.30 24.38
C GLY A 185 14.73 8.67 25.80
N HIS A 186 13.82 9.23 26.60
CA HIS A 186 13.99 9.41 28.02
C HIS A 186 13.38 8.18 28.73
N ASP A 187 14.23 7.28 29.19
CA ASP A 187 13.79 6.20 30.09
C ASP A 187 13.46 6.83 31.47
N PRO A 188 12.35 6.44 32.14
CA PRO A 188 12.03 6.90 33.48
C PRO A 188 13.01 6.41 34.56
#